data_AF-A0A7V2L9Y3-F1
#
_entry.id   AF-A0A7V2L9Y3-F1
#
_cell.length_a   1.000
_cell.length_b   1.000
_cell.length_c   1.000
_cell.angle_alpha   90.00
_cell.angle_beta   90.00
_cell.angle_gamma   90.00
#
_symmetry.space_group_name_H-M   'P 1'
#
loop_
_entity.id
_entity.type
_entity.pdbx_description
1 polymer ?
#
loop_
_entity_poly.entity_id
_entity_poly.type
_entity_poly.pdbx_seq_one_letter_code
_entity_poly.pdbx_strand_id
1 'polypeptide(L)'
;MSEVYSFALEAIRTQLYYGVEFDAGIKALIELYAQSAPLEGSAEVRKLPFHKDVLGLYNWITHYLLDPEVPDSSQVLWIGLLNPFIDEDEIYIVASRFYDPYSTHCLWAFEEDNDYFTDTSYFHSPVLRGVAEHTREHLKLGMSLIGLGYVCLAVRDIFHEVNPKAVLRGMISKAIVVGLDPLTYGGYAFCRLGYVYPHGLFVDAR
;
A
#
# COMPACT_ATOMS: atom_id res chain seq x y z
N MET A 1 9.80 -16.34 -1.11
CA MET A 1 8.95 -15.45 -0.29
C MET A 1 9.07 -15.95 1.14
N SER A 2 9.33 -15.07 2.12
CA SER A 2 9.46 -15.50 3.53
C SER A 2 8.11 -15.96 4.07
N GLU A 3 8.10 -16.86 5.06
CA GLU A 3 6.87 -17.32 5.72
C GLU A 3 6.04 -16.17 6.31
N VAL A 4 6.71 -15.14 6.82
CA VAL A 4 6.09 -13.90 7.35
C VAL A 4 5.27 -13.19 6.28
N TYR A 5 5.81 -13.04 5.05
CA TYR A 5 5.10 -12.38 3.96
C TYR A 5 3.92 -13.22 3.47
N SER A 6 4.08 -14.53 3.35
CA SER A 6 2.99 -15.42 2.94
C SER A 6 1.83 -15.38 3.92
N PHE A 7 2.12 -15.47 5.22
CA PHE A 7 1.13 -15.34 6.29
C PHE A 7 0.42 -13.99 6.26
N ALA A 8 1.17 -12.89 6.18
CA ALA A 8 0.58 -11.55 6.17
C ALA A 8 -0.30 -11.32 4.95
N LEU A 9 0.13 -11.74 3.76
CA LEU A 9 -0.65 -11.63 2.53
C LEU A 9 -1.94 -12.44 2.59
N GLU A 10 -1.92 -13.64 3.17
CA GLU A 10 -3.12 -14.45 3.35
C GLU A 10 -4.14 -13.76 4.29
N ALA A 11 -3.66 -13.20 5.40
CA ALA A 11 -4.50 -12.44 6.33
C ALA A 11 -5.13 -11.21 5.66
N ILE A 12 -4.35 -10.44 4.91
CA ILE A 12 -4.83 -9.25 4.18
C ILE A 12 -5.84 -9.65 3.12
N ARG A 13 -5.54 -10.66 2.30
CA ARG A 13 -6.45 -11.18 1.27
C ARG A 13 -7.77 -11.64 1.88
N THR A 14 -7.73 -12.24 3.05
CA THR A 14 -8.94 -12.63 3.79
C THR A 14 -9.81 -11.41 4.11
N GLN A 15 -9.23 -10.32 4.62
CA GLN A 15 -10.00 -9.10 4.90
C GLN A 15 -10.59 -8.47 3.63
N LEU A 16 -9.82 -8.48 2.53
CA LEU A 16 -10.27 -7.96 1.24
C LEU A 16 -11.37 -8.83 0.61
N TYR A 17 -11.22 -10.16 0.61
CA TYR A 17 -12.16 -11.13 0.04
C TYR A 17 -13.55 -11.00 0.66
N TYR A 18 -13.61 -10.90 1.99
CA TYR A 18 -14.88 -10.80 2.70
C TYR A 18 -15.47 -9.38 2.71
N GLY A 19 -14.84 -8.42 2.01
CA GLY A 19 -15.33 -7.04 1.96
C GLY A 19 -15.41 -6.41 3.34
N VAL A 20 -14.49 -6.76 4.24
CA VAL A 20 -14.52 -6.29 5.63
C VAL A 20 -14.37 -4.76 5.65
N GLU A 21 -15.22 -4.08 6.42
CA GLU A 21 -15.14 -2.64 6.63
C GLU A 21 -13.75 -2.23 7.15
N PHE A 22 -13.29 -1.05 6.76
CA PHE A 22 -11.95 -0.54 7.06
C PHE A 22 -11.54 -0.76 8.53
N ASP A 23 -12.34 -0.26 9.49
CA ASP A 23 -12.02 -0.35 10.92
C ASP A 23 -11.95 -1.79 11.43
N ALA A 24 -12.88 -2.63 10.98
CA ALA A 24 -12.91 -4.04 11.36
C ALA A 24 -11.68 -4.78 10.80
N GLY A 25 -11.29 -4.47 9.55
CA GLY A 25 -10.11 -5.03 8.91
C GLY A 25 -8.81 -4.62 9.60
N ILE A 26 -8.63 -3.32 9.86
CA ILE A 26 -7.46 -2.81 10.61
C ILE A 26 -7.38 -3.43 11.99
N LYS A 27 -8.49 -3.47 12.73
CA LYS A 27 -8.56 -4.11 14.05
C LYS A 27 -8.15 -5.58 13.97
N ALA A 28 -8.68 -6.34 13.02
CA ALA A 28 -8.34 -7.76 12.86
C ALA A 28 -6.85 -7.98 12.59
N LEU A 29 -6.23 -7.14 11.76
CA LEU A 29 -4.78 -7.22 11.46
C LEU A 29 -3.92 -6.86 12.68
N ILE A 30 -4.33 -5.87 13.48
CA ILE A 30 -3.64 -5.52 14.74
C ILE A 30 -3.75 -6.65 15.77
N GLU A 31 -4.93 -7.27 15.89
CA GLU A 31 -5.10 -8.41 16.80
C GLU A 31 -4.28 -9.62 16.36
N LEU A 32 -4.19 -9.88 15.05
CA LEU A 32 -3.36 -10.94 14.52
C LEU A 32 -1.86 -10.68 14.74
N TYR A 33 -1.42 -9.43 14.61
CA TYR A 33 -0.07 -9.01 14.98
C TYR A 33 0.21 -9.27 16.47
N ALA A 34 -0.71 -8.86 17.35
CA ALA A 34 -0.58 -9.02 18.80
C ALA A 34 -0.54 -10.49 19.26
N GLN A 35 -1.12 -11.41 18.48
CA GLN A 35 -1.03 -12.85 18.73
C GLN A 35 0.31 -13.44 18.26
N SER A 36 0.95 -12.81 17.29
CA SER A 36 2.14 -13.33 16.60
C SER A 36 3.45 -12.74 17.14
N ALA A 37 3.40 -11.63 17.89
CA ALA A 37 4.54 -10.93 18.48
C ALA A 37 4.24 -10.42 19.91
N PRO A 38 5.24 -10.14 20.76
CA PRO A 38 5.08 -9.60 22.11
C PRO A 38 4.25 -8.30 22.15
N LEU A 39 3.43 -8.16 23.20
CA LEU A 39 2.22 -7.34 23.24
C LEU A 39 2.41 -5.81 23.22
N GLU A 40 3.57 -5.28 23.61
CA GLU A 40 3.71 -3.85 23.96
C GLU A 40 3.37 -2.90 22.80
N GLY A 41 3.83 -3.18 21.59
CA GLY A 41 3.57 -2.34 20.41
C GLY A 41 2.11 -2.25 19.98
N SER A 42 1.32 -3.31 20.21
CA SER A 42 -0.05 -3.41 19.70
C SER A 42 -1.01 -2.41 20.35
N ALA A 43 -0.78 -2.05 21.62
CA ALA A 43 -1.66 -1.12 22.34
C ALA A 43 -1.55 0.32 21.80
N GLU A 44 -0.36 0.74 21.40
CA GLU A 44 -0.12 2.05 20.81
C GLU A 44 -0.59 2.11 19.36
N VAL A 45 -0.38 1.05 18.57
CA VAL A 45 -0.89 0.98 17.19
C VAL A 45 -2.42 1.15 17.14
N ARG A 46 -3.17 0.61 18.10
CA ARG A 46 -4.65 0.77 18.17
C ARG A 46 -5.11 2.23 18.32
N LYS A 47 -4.24 3.14 18.77
CA LYS A 47 -4.55 4.56 18.97
C LYS A 47 -4.21 5.41 17.75
N LEU A 48 -3.56 4.85 16.73
CA LEU A 48 -3.16 5.59 15.54
C LEU A 48 -4.40 6.07 14.75
N PRO A 49 -4.35 7.28 14.16
CA PRO A 49 -5.51 7.90 13.55
C PRO A 49 -5.72 7.44 12.09
N PHE A 50 -5.87 6.14 11.85
CA PHE A 50 -5.99 5.54 10.51
C PHE A 50 -6.92 6.31 9.55
N HIS A 51 -8.15 6.60 9.97
CA HIS A 51 -9.12 7.36 9.15
C HIS A 51 -8.67 8.76 8.72
N LYS A 52 -7.95 9.48 9.59
CA LYS A 52 -7.46 10.82 9.24
C LYS A 52 -6.41 10.74 8.14
N ASP A 53 -5.62 9.68 8.15
CA ASP A 53 -4.57 9.41 7.17
C ASP A 53 -5.17 9.02 5.82
N VAL A 54 -6.27 8.25 5.82
CA VAL A 54 -7.02 7.88 4.60
C VAL A 54 -7.48 9.12 3.83
N LEU A 55 -7.96 10.17 4.50
CA LEU A 55 -8.37 11.41 3.83
C LEU A 55 -7.19 12.10 3.11
N GLY A 56 -6.01 12.12 3.75
CA GLY A 56 -4.79 12.62 3.14
C GLY A 56 -4.40 11.78 1.92
N LEU A 57 -4.45 10.46 2.06
CA LEU A 57 -4.13 9.52 0.99
C LEU A 57 -5.11 9.64 -0.19
N TYR A 58 -6.41 9.83 0.08
CA TYR A 58 -7.43 10.08 -0.95
C TYR A 58 -7.09 11.31 -1.78
N ASN A 59 -6.76 12.42 -1.11
CA ASN A 59 -6.40 13.66 -1.78
C ASN A 59 -5.14 13.50 -2.64
N TRP A 60 -4.13 12.82 -2.09
CA TRP A 60 -2.90 12.52 -2.83
C TRP A 60 -3.15 11.61 -4.04
N ILE A 61 -3.87 10.49 -3.90
CA ILE A 61 -4.20 9.59 -5.02
C ILE A 61 -4.98 10.34 -6.10
N THR A 62 -5.96 11.16 -5.71
CA THR A 62 -6.76 11.93 -6.67
C THR A 62 -5.90 12.94 -7.43
N HIS A 63 -4.97 13.61 -6.75
CA HIS A 63 -4.03 14.53 -7.38
C HIS A 63 -3.07 13.80 -8.32
N TYR A 64 -2.48 12.70 -7.85
CA TYR A 64 -1.58 11.84 -8.62
C TYR A 64 -2.23 11.33 -9.91
N LEU A 65 -3.49 10.89 -9.88
CA LEU A 65 -4.19 10.41 -11.09
C LEU A 65 -4.40 11.51 -12.15
N LEU A 66 -4.42 12.78 -11.74
CA LEU A 66 -4.53 13.94 -12.63
C LEU A 66 -3.19 14.44 -13.14
N ASP A 67 -2.08 13.89 -12.65
CA ASP A 67 -0.73 14.27 -13.06
C ASP A 67 -0.49 13.84 -14.53
N PRO A 68 -0.14 14.79 -15.43
CA PRO A 68 0.11 14.48 -16.84
C PRO A 68 1.30 13.53 -17.05
N GLU A 69 2.22 13.42 -16.08
CA GLU A 69 3.39 12.55 -16.15
C GLU A 69 3.05 11.07 -15.87
N VAL A 70 1.86 10.78 -15.32
CA VAL A 70 1.37 9.41 -15.16
C VAL A 70 0.97 8.86 -16.54
N PRO A 71 1.56 7.76 -17.03
CA PRO A 71 1.30 7.28 -18.38
C PRO A 71 -0.11 6.72 -18.57
N ASP A 72 -0.76 7.16 -19.65
CA ASP A 72 -2.07 6.63 -20.07
C ASP A 72 -2.02 5.13 -20.39
N SER A 73 -0.87 4.63 -20.85
CA SER A 73 -0.69 3.25 -21.33
C SER A 73 -0.46 2.21 -20.24
N SER A 74 -0.28 2.61 -18.97
CA SER A 74 0.01 1.65 -17.91
C SER A 74 -1.23 0.82 -17.55
N GLN A 75 -1.17 -0.49 -17.81
CA GLN A 75 -2.23 -1.44 -17.44
C GLN A 75 -2.38 -1.67 -15.94
N VAL A 76 -1.43 -1.17 -15.14
CA VAL A 76 -1.39 -1.38 -13.69
C VAL A 76 -1.05 -0.07 -12.99
N LEU A 77 -1.82 0.29 -11.97
CA LEU A 77 -1.42 1.28 -10.97
C LEU A 77 -0.74 0.54 -9.82
N TRP A 78 0.54 0.83 -9.65
CA TRP A 78 1.36 0.29 -8.58
C TRP A 78 1.47 1.33 -7.47
N ILE A 79 1.12 0.93 -6.26
CA ILE A 79 1.27 1.72 -5.03
C ILE A 79 2.23 0.96 -4.11
N GLY A 80 3.34 1.59 -3.74
CA GLY A 80 4.40 0.99 -2.93
C GLY A 80 4.47 1.57 -1.52
N LEU A 81 4.98 0.78 -0.60
CA LEU A 81 5.52 1.24 0.68
C LEU A 81 7.04 1.24 0.58
N LEU A 82 7.66 2.41 0.74
CA LEU A 82 9.09 2.61 0.58
C LEU A 82 9.68 3.21 1.86
N ASN A 83 10.85 2.73 2.26
CA ASN A 83 11.75 3.47 3.13
C ASN A 83 13.03 3.80 2.34
N PRO A 84 13.21 5.04 1.86
CA PRO A 84 14.38 5.41 1.07
C PRO A 84 15.67 5.46 1.91
N PHE A 85 15.54 5.63 3.23
CA PHE A 85 16.65 5.74 4.16
C PHE A 85 16.51 4.63 5.19
N ILE A 86 17.17 3.50 4.95
CA ILE A 86 17.07 2.27 5.79
C ILE A 86 17.26 2.55 7.30
N ASP A 87 18.00 3.60 7.66
CA ASP A 87 18.28 3.99 9.04
C ASP A 87 17.23 4.95 9.68
N GLU A 88 16.24 5.41 8.92
CA GLU A 88 15.14 6.25 9.38
C GLU A 88 13.86 5.43 9.52
N ASP A 89 13.05 5.66 10.56
CA ASP A 89 11.74 5.00 10.73
C ASP A 89 10.65 5.62 9.81
N GLU A 90 11.06 6.28 8.72
CA GLU A 90 10.14 6.98 7.84
C GLU A 90 9.73 6.12 6.65
N ILE A 91 8.42 5.97 6.48
CA ILE A 91 7.85 5.08 5.48
C ILE A 91 6.84 5.88 4.66
N TYR A 92 7.04 5.81 3.36
CA TYR A 92 6.35 6.60 2.37
C TYR A 92 5.42 5.71 1.56
N ILE A 93 4.23 6.22 1.24
CA ILE A 93 3.38 5.63 0.21
C ILE A 93 3.74 6.27 -1.11
N VAL A 94 4.09 5.48 -2.11
CA VAL A 94 4.60 5.96 -3.39
C VAL A 94 3.76 5.36 -4.51
N ALA A 95 3.61 6.05 -5.64
CA ALA A 95 2.88 5.52 -6.79
C ALA A 95 3.70 5.58 -8.06
N SER A 96 3.68 4.49 -8.82
CA SER A 96 4.57 4.35 -9.97
C SER A 96 4.11 5.08 -11.21
N ARG A 97 4.98 5.93 -11.75
CA ARG A 97 4.85 6.44 -13.12
C ARG A 97 5.38 5.46 -14.18
N PHE A 98 6.17 4.45 -13.82
CA PHE A 98 6.75 3.51 -14.80
C PHE A 98 6.73 2.05 -14.33
N TYR A 99 6.53 1.11 -15.24
CA TYR A 99 6.63 -0.32 -14.92
C TYR A 99 7.69 -0.97 -15.80
N ASP A 100 8.80 -1.37 -15.19
CA ASP A 100 9.80 -2.21 -15.83
C ASP A 100 9.56 -3.70 -15.48
N PRO A 101 9.03 -4.52 -16.41
CA PRO A 101 8.86 -5.95 -16.19
C PRO A 101 10.17 -6.74 -16.11
N TYR A 102 11.32 -6.13 -16.45
CA TYR A 102 12.62 -6.80 -16.52
C TYR A 102 13.61 -6.35 -15.45
N SER A 103 13.25 -5.35 -14.64
CA SER A 103 14.08 -4.89 -13.53
C SER A 103 14.26 -6.02 -12.51
N THR A 104 15.47 -6.56 -12.40
CA THR A 104 15.86 -7.53 -11.37
C THR A 104 15.84 -6.93 -9.97
N HIS A 105 15.95 -5.61 -9.90
CA HIS A 105 15.81 -4.83 -8.68
C HIS A 105 14.35 -4.58 -8.34
N CYS A 106 13.44 -4.84 -9.29
CA CYS A 106 12.03 -4.57 -9.10
C CYS A 106 11.90 -3.16 -8.52
N LEU A 107 12.50 -2.19 -9.20
CA LEU A 107 12.40 -0.78 -8.88
C LEU A 107 10.95 -0.37 -9.11
N TRP A 108 10.13 -0.66 -8.13
CA TRP A 108 8.71 -0.36 -8.16
C TRP A 108 8.60 1.10 -7.83
N ALA A 109 7.99 1.84 -8.76
CA ALA A 109 7.60 3.23 -8.58
C ALA A 109 8.63 4.34 -8.80
N PHE A 110 9.73 4.15 -9.51
CA PHE A 110 10.67 5.26 -9.73
C PHE A 110 11.26 5.33 -11.13
N GLU A 111 11.53 6.58 -11.55
CA GLU A 111 12.15 6.95 -12.81
C GLU A 111 13.55 6.34 -12.93
N GLU A 112 14.01 6.08 -14.15
CA GLU A 112 15.35 5.52 -14.44
C GLU A 112 16.49 6.45 -13.95
N ASP A 113 16.18 7.73 -13.74
CA ASP A 113 17.12 8.75 -13.32
C ASP A 113 16.89 9.13 -11.85
N ASN A 114 17.98 9.25 -11.10
CA ASN A 114 18.10 9.39 -9.64
C ASN A 114 17.39 10.60 -8.96
N ASP A 115 16.32 11.18 -9.52
CA ASP A 115 15.52 12.24 -8.90
C ASP A 115 14.38 11.61 -8.06
N TYR A 116 14.77 11.11 -6.89
CA TYR A 116 14.02 10.08 -6.17
C TYR A 116 12.70 10.52 -5.50
N PHE A 117 12.42 11.81 -5.32
CA PHE A 117 11.27 12.26 -4.52
C PHE A 117 10.81 13.65 -4.99
N THR A 118 9.93 13.72 -5.99
CA THR A 118 9.18 14.95 -6.27
C THR A 118 7.98 15.03 -5.33
N ASP A 119 7.53 16.24 -4.93
CA ASP A 119 6.44 16.43 -3.95
C ASP A 119 5.11 15.75 -4.34
N THR A 120 4.93 15.34 -5.60
CA THR A 120 3.73 14.64 -6.08
C THR A 120 3.88 13.11 -6.11
N SER A 121 5.11 12.59 -6.04
CA SER A 121 5.42 11.16 -6.23
C SER A 121 5.16 10.30 -4.99
N TYR A 122 4.95 10.93 -3.83
CA TYR A 122 4.84 10.24 -2.56
C TYR A 122 3.87 10.91 -1.59
N PHE A 123 3.42 10.15 -0.61
CA PHE A 123 2.56 10.57 0.49
C PHE A 123 3.22 10.21 1.82
N HIS A 124 3.33 11.23 2.67
CA HIS A 124 3.73 11.11 4.07
C HIS A 124 2.57 10.57 4.90
N SER A 125 2.72 9.36 5.46
CA SER A 125 1.71 8.75 6.32
C SER A 125 2.17 8.74 7.79
N PRO A 126 1.69 9.69 8.62
CA PRO A 126 1.86 9.63 10.07
C PRO A 126 1.47 8.28 10.69
N VAL A 127 0.50 7.58 10.11
CA VAL A 127 0.08 6.25 10.56
C VAL A 127 1.16 5.21 10.29
N LEU A 128 1.72 5.14 9.09
CA LEU A 128 2.78 4.18 8.78
C LEU A 128 4.03 4.41 9.61
N ARG A 129 4.39 5.68 9.83
CA ARG A 129 5.46 6.05 10.76
C ARG A 129 5.16 5.53 12.17
N GLY A 130 3.96 5.77 12.69
CA GLY A 130 3.56 5.26 14.00
C GLY A 130 3.57 3.72 14.08
N VAL A 131 3.19 3.03 13.00
CA VAL A 131 3.31 1.57 12.91
C VAL A 131 4.78 1.14 12.99
N ALA A 132 5.67 1.78 12.23
CA ALA A 132 7.10 1.47 12.26
C ALA A 132 7.70 1.68 13.65
N GLU A 133 7.44 2.85 14.26
CA GLU A 133 7.93 3.22 15.58
C GLU A 133 7.44 2.24 16.66
N HIS A 134 6.15 1.86 16.64
CA HIS A 134 5.57 0.97 17.64
C HIS A 134 5.75 -0.53 17.37
N THR A 135 6.23 -0.91 16.19
CA THR A 135 6.51 -2.31 15.85
C THR A 135 7.99 -2.59 15.59
N ARG A 136 8.90 -1.67 15.96
CA ARG A 136 10.33 -1.72 15.63
C ARG A 136 11.00 -3.07 15.91
N GLU A 137 10.71 -3.72 17.04
CA GLU A 137 11.28 -5.04 17.39
C GLU A 137 10.86 -6.16 16.43
N HIS A 138 9.71 -6.02 15.78
CA HIS A 138 9.15 -6.94 14.79
C HIS A 138 8.77 -6.23 13.49
N LEU A 139 9.59 -5.26 13.06
CA LEU A 139 9.26 -4.30 11.99
C LEU A 139 8.76 -4.99 10.72
N LYS A 140 9.41 -6.08 10.31
CA LYS A 140 9.00 -6.84 9.11
C LYS A 140 7.58 -7.36 9.24
N LEU A 141 7.21 -7.95 10.38
CA LEU A 141 5.85 -8.46 10.58
C LEU A 141 4.85 -7.31 10.74
N GLY A 142 5.19 -6.27 11.51
CA GLY A 142 4.36 -5.08 11.71
C GLY A 142 4.03 -4.39 10.39
N MET A 143 5.04 -4.12 9.57
CA MET A 143 4.85 -3.50 8.26
C MET A 143 4.19 -4.42 7.24
N SER A 144 4.48 -5.72 7.25
CA SER A 144 3.83 -6.66 6.32
C SER A 144 2.36 -6.89 6.63
N LEU A 145 1.97 -6.86 7.91
CA LEU A 145 0.62 -7.19 8.32
C LEU A 145 -0.22 -5.93 8.52
N ILE A 146 0.25 -4.99 9.33
CA ILE A 146 -0.49 -3.76 9.65
C ILE A 146 -0.25 -2.70 8.57
N GLY A 147 1.01 -2.42 8.21
CA GLY A 147 1.34 -1.38 7.24
C GLY A 147 0.76 -1.64 5.85
N LEU A 148 1.12 -2.80 5.26
CA LEU A 148 0.60 -3.22 3.96
C LEU A 148 -0.91 -3.44 4.00
N GLY A 149 -1.43 -4.04 5.06
CA GLY A 149 -2.88 -4.25 5.22
C GLY A 149 -3.66 -2.94 5.31
N TYR A 150 -3.13 -1.93 6.02
CA TYR A 150 -3.67 -0.59 6.04
C TYR A 150 -3.76 0.02 4.65
N VAL A 151 -2.65 0.05 3.90
CA VAL A 151 -2.64 0.63 2.56
C VAL A 151 -3.58 -0.14 1.64
N CYS A 152 -3.62 -1.47 1.72
CA CYS A 152 -4.55 -2.28 0.92
C CYS A 152 -6.02 -1.93 1.18
N LEU A 153 -6.43 -1.81 2.45
CA LEU A 153 -7.80 -1.45 2.83
C LEU A 153 -8.12 0.01 2.43
N ALA A 154 -7.21 0.94 2.71
CA ALA A 154 -7.38 2.34 2.38
C ALA A 154 -7.51 2.55 0.87
N VAL A 155 -6.60 1.96 0.08
CA VAL A 155 -6.62 2.05 -1.39
C VAL A 155 -7.89 1.40 -1.94
N ARG A 156 -8.29 0.22 -1.44
CA ARG A 156 -9.56 -0.41 -1.87
C ARG A 156 -10.72 0.57 -1.72
N ASP A 157 -10.87 1.18 -0.54
CA ASP A 157 -11.99 2.07 -0.23
C ASP A 157 -11.92 3.35 -1.06
N ILE A 158 -10.73 3.94 -1.22
CA ILE A 158 -10.50 5.10 -2.09
C ILE A 158 -10.92 4.79 -3.53
N PHE A 159 -10.54 3.65 -4.09
CA PHE A 159 -10.87 3.28 -5.46
C PHE A 159 -12.33 2.82 -5.66
N HIS A 160 -13.09 2.60 -4.58
CA HIS A 160 -14.54 2.51 -4.66
C HIS A 160 -15.20 3.89 -4.84
N GLU A 161 -14.56 4.97 -4.40
CA GLU A 161 -15.11 6.34 -4.45
C GLU A 161 -14.59 7.17 -5.64
N VAL A 162 -13.34 6.94 -6.06
CA VAL A 162 -12.72 7.68 -7.16
C VAL A 162 -13.43 7.41 -8.49
N ASN A 163 -13.61 8.46 -9.29
CA ASN A 163 -14.18 8.34 -10.64
C ASN A 163 -13.36 7.36 -11.52
N PRO A 164 -13.96 6.25 -11.98
CA PRO A 164 -13.24 5.26 -12.78
C PRO A 164 -12.63 5.83 -14.07
N LYS A 165 -13.21 6.88 -14.65
CA LYS A 165 -12.65 7.53 -15.85
C LYS A 165 -11.28 8.16 -15.58
N ALA A 166 -11.08 8.74 -14.39
CA ALA A 166 -9.81 9.32 -13.99
C ALA A 166 -8.73 8.23 -13.81
N VAL A 167 -9.13 7.05 -13.31
CA VAL A 167 -8.23 5.90 -13.16
C VAL A 167 -7.87 5.29 -14.51
N LEU A 168 -8.87 5.06 -15.36
CA LEU A 168 -8.72 4.32 -16.61
C LEU A 168 -7.92 5.08 -17.66
N ARG A 169 -8.03 6.41 -17.74
CA ARG A 169 -7.31 7.26 -18.72
C ARG A 169 -7.33 6.71 -20.16
N GLY A 170 -8.51 6.30 -20.62
CA GLY A 170 -8.71 5.75 -21.97
C GLY A 170 -8.57 4.23 -22.09
N MET A 171 -8.20 3.53 -21.01
CA MET A 171 -8.14 2.08 -20.97
C MET A 171 -9.51 1.43 -20.67
N ILE A 172 -9.65 0.15 -21.04
CA ILE A 172 -10.84 -0.65 -20.72
C ILE A 172 -10.80 -1.14 -19.27
N SER A 173 -9.61 -1.45 -18.79
CA SER A 173 -9.39 -1.91 -17.41
C SER A 173 -7.99 -1.54 -16.94
N LYS A 174 -7.83 -1.32 -15.64
CA LYS A 174 -6.53 -1.09 -15.00
C LYS A 174 -6.44 -1.87 -13.70
N ALA A 175 -5.39 -2.65 -13.50
CA ALA A 175 -5.18 -3.38 -12.25
C ALA A 175 -4.66 -2.43 -11.17
N ILE A 176 -5.06 -2.64 -9.91
CA ILE A 176 -4.52 -1.91 -8.76
C ILE A 176 -3.72 -2.88 -7.91
N VAL A 177 -2.46 -2.57 -7.66
CA VAL A 177 -1.56 -3.41 -6.88
C VAL A 177 -0.86 -2.58 -5.81
N VAL A 178 -0.85 -3.10 -4.59
CA VAL A 178 -0.15 -2.51 -3.44
C VAL A 178 0.99 -3.44 -3.02
N GLY A 179 2.19 -2.92 -2.73
CA GLY A 179 3.31 -3.78 -2.36
C GLY A 179 4.35 -3.14 -1.43
N LEU A 180 5.23 -3.99 -0.89
CA LEU A 180 6.42 -3.61 -0.12
C LEU A 180 7.66 -3.59 -1.03
N ASP A 181 8.52 -2.60 -0.85
CA ASP A 181 9.84 -2.59 -1.47
C ASP A 181 10.73 -3.74 -0.93
N PRO A 182 11.26 -4.63 -1.80
CA PRO A 182 12.13 -5.71 -1.39
C PRO A 182 13.44 -5.25 -0.74
N LEU A 183 13.97 -4.08 -1.09
CA LEU A 183 15.25 -3.59 -0.56
C LEU A 183 15.09 -3.19 0.91
N THR A 184 13.97 -2.53 1.23
CA THR A 184 13.62 -2.13 2.58
C THR A 184 13.38 -3.34 3.50
N TYR A 185 12.63 -4.35 3.04
CA TYR A 185 12.13 -5.40 3.95
C TYR A 185 12.83 -6.76 3.76
N GLY A 186 13.70 -6.92 2.76
CA GLY A 186 14.42 -8.17 2.49
C GLY A 186 13.53 -9.27 1.91
N GLY A 187 12.54 -8.88 1.11
CA GLY A 187 11.69 -9.80 0.34
C GLY A 187 10.45 -9.13 -0.25
N TYR A 188 9.92 -9.74 -1.31
CA TYR A 188 8.75 -9.23 -2.03
C TYR A 188 7.44 -9.65 -1.36
N ALA A 189 6.57 -8.67 -1.11
CA ALA A 189 5.16 -8.90 -0.81
C ALA A 189 4.31 -7.90 -1.58
N PHE A 190 3.33 -8.38 -2.33
CA PHE A 190 2.35 -7.52 -3.00
C PHE A 190 0.96 -8.15 -2.95
N CYS A 191 -0.03 -7.27 -2.90
CA CYS A 191 -1.44 -7.59 -2.94
C CYS A 191 -2.05 -6.89 -4.16
N ARG A 192 -2.49 -7.68 -5.14
CA ARG A 192 -3.36 -7.17 -6.19
C ARG A 192 -4.73 -6.98 -5.58
N LEU A 193 -5.19 -5.73 -5.50
CA LEU A 193 -6.50 -5.43 -4.93
C LEU A 193 -7.62 -5.80 -5.90
N GLY A 194 -7.38 -5.62 -7.20
CA GLY A 194 -8.40 -5.86 -8.21
C GLY A 194 -8.19 -5.12 -9.52
N TYR A 195 -9.28 -4.94 -10.24
CA TYR A 195 -9.33 -4.27 -11.54
C TYR A 195 -10.38 -3.17 -11.50
N VAL A 196 -10.00 -1.97 -11.91
CA VAL A 196 -10.95 -0.90 -12.19
C VAL A 196 -11.46 -1.07 -13.61
N TYR A 197 -12.78 -1.01 -13.76
CA TYR A 197 -13.53 -1.00 -15.01
C TYR A 197 -14.39 0.27 -15.09
N PRO A 198 -15.04 0.58 -16.23
CA PRO A 198 -15.87 1.78 -16.35
C PRO A 198 -17.03 1.87 -15.34
N HIS A 199 -17.41 0.74 -14.73
CA HIS A 199 -18.48 0.64 -13.73
C HIS A 199 -17.97 0.61 -12.28
N GLY A 200 -16.65 0.70 -12.04
CA GLY A 200 -16.06 0.72 -10.69
C GLY A 200 -14.93 -0.29 -10.49
N LEU A 201 -14.45 -0.37 -9.25
CA LEU A 201 -13.47 -1.36 -8.81
C LEU A 201 -14.13 -2.74 -8.62
N PHE A 202 -13.56 -3.75 -9.27
CA PHE A 202 -13.82 -5.16 -8.99
C PHE A 202 -12.63 -5.72 -8.19
N VAL A 203 -12.87 -6.06 -6.92
CA VAL A 203 -11.83 -6.61 -6.03
C VAL A 203 -11.48 -8.03 -6.48
N ASP A 204 -10.19 -8.29 -6.77
CA ASP A 204 -9.68 -9.61 -7.12
C ASP A 204 -8.97 -10.22 -5.92
N ALA A 205 -9.63 -11.17 -5.28
CA ALA A 205 -9.15 -11.76 -4.05
C ALA A 205 -8.41 -13.09 -4.26
N ARG A 206 -7.72 -13.24 -5.40
CA ARG A 206 -6.91 -14.40 -5.79
C ARG A 206 -5.42 -14.06 -5.87
#